data_AF-A0A923QPA8-F1
#
_entry.id   AF-A0A923QPA8-F1
#
_cell.length_a   1.000
_cell.length_b   1.000
_cell.length_c   1.000
_cell.angle_alpha   90.00
_cell.angle_beta   90.00
_cell.angle_gamma   90.00
#
_symmetry.space_group_name_H-M   'P 1'
#
loop_
_entity.id
_entity.type
_entity.pdbx_description
1 polymer ?
#
loop_
_entity_poly.entity_id
_entity_poly.type
_entity_poly.pdbx_seq_one_letter_code
_entity_poly.pdbx_strand_id
1 'polypeptide(L)'
;MLKIIKYLLLDILKSKFINVYMLVLFLLGMGLFNITEDTEKGVLAVSNVSLIIIPLIGMIFTVTHIYNSTDFIRLLLTQPVNRSLVFMSQYIATTLSLVYAFTVGIGLSFICFTDGSYAFQILFNGIILSIVFSSLSFLIATQIKEKMKGMGISILICLYFLALYDGLLLIIIQAMSDYPVEKYTIALALLNPVDLCRILIMFSMDISALMGITGAVLQMFLGTVSGKILIYLSLLIWAILPLWIAARKFERKDF
;
A
#
# COMPACT_ATOMS: atom_id res chain seq x y z
N MET A 1 -11.78 -22.19 8.28
CA MET A 1 -11.15 -20.96 7.77
C MET A 1 -11.98 -19.72 8.05
N LEU A 2 -13.20 -19.58 7.50
CA LEU A 2 -14.04 -18.38 7.62
C LEU A 2 -14.34 -17.95 9.07
N LYS A 3 -14.53 -18.91 10.00
CA LYS A 3 -14.76 -18.60 11.42
C LYS A 3 -13.56 -17.86 12.04
N ILE A 4 -12.33 -18.33 11.80
CA ILE A 4 -11.10 -17.73 12.34
C ILE A 4 -10.91 -16.33 11.78
N ILE A 5 -11.04 -16.17 10.45
CA ILE A 5 -10.98 -14.85 9.78
C ILE A 5 -12.00 -13.89 10.38
N LYS A 6 -13.26 -14.34 10.53
CA LYS A 6 -14.33 -13.49 11.08
C LYS A 6 -14.00 -13.00 12.49
N TYR A 7 -13.54 -13.87 13.37
CA TYR A 7 -13.21 -13.48 14.74
C TYR A 7 -12.01 -12.54 14.80
N LEU A 8 -10.93 -12.83 14.06
CA LEU A 8 -9.76 -11.95 13.96
C LEU A 8 -10.13 -10.58 13.39
N LEU A 9 -10.93 -10.54 12.32
CA LEU A 9 -11.36 -9.30 11.70
C LEU A 9 -12.22 -8.47 12.66
N LEU A 10 -13.17 -9.09 13.36
CA LEU A 10 -14.00 -8.39 14.34
C LEU A 10 -13.19 -7.87 15.53
N ASP A 11 -12.15 -8.58 15.95
CA ASP A 11 -11.25 -8.14 17.01
C ASP A 11 -10.44 -6.91 16.57
N ILE A 12 -9.84 -6.98 15.38
CA ILE A 12 -9.04 -5.88 14.82
C ILE A 12 -9.88 -4.63 14.56
N LEU A 13 -11.09 -4.77 14.02
CA LEU A 13 -12.00 -3.63 13.78
C LEU A 13 -12.46 -2.94 15.07
N LYS A 14 -12.53 -3.67 16.19
CA LYS A 14 -12.83 -3.09 17.50
C LYS A 14 -11.63 -2.40 18.14
N SER A 15 -10.42 -2.59 17.59
CA SER A 15 -9.22 -1.97 18.14
C SER A 15 -9.31 -0.44 18.04
N LYS A 16 -8.83 0.25 19.08
CA LYS A 16 -8.76 1.72 19.11
C LYS A 16 -7.90 2.25 17.95
N PHE A 17 -6.84 1.51 17.58
CA PHE A 17 -5.92 1.94 16.53
C PHE A 17 -6.60 2.04 15.16
N ILE A 18 -7.37 1.03 14.74
CA ILE A 18 -8.05 1.05 13.43
C ILE A 18 -9.06 2.20 13.37
N ASN A 19 -9.82 2.40 14.44
CA ASN A 19 -10.80 3.48 14.50
C ASN A 19 -10.14 4.87 14.48
N VAL A 20 -9.01 5.04 15.18
CA VAL A 20 -8.20 6.26 15.11
C VAL A 20 -7.62 6.46 13.71
N TYR A 21 -7.10 5.42 13.08
CA TYR A 21 -6.57 5.50 11.72
C TYR A 21 -7.64 5.94 10.71
N MET A 22 -8.83 5.33 10.75
CA MET A 22 -9.98 5.72 9.93
C MET A 22 -10.38 7.19 10.17
N LEU A 23 -10.45 7.61 11.43
CA LEU A 23 -10.80 8.98 11.80
C LEU A 23 -9.75 10.00 11.32
N VAL A 24 -8.46 9.68 11.46
CA VAL A 24 -7.36 10.53 10.98
C VAL A 24 -7.43 10.69 9.46
N LEU A 25 -7.65 9.59 8.72
CA LEU A 25 -7.81 9.65 7.27
C LEU A 25 -9.02 10.51 6.85
N PHE A 26 -10.14 10.40 7.57
CA PHE A 26 -11.33 11.21 7.33
C PHE A 26 -11.09 12.70 7.61
N LEU A 27 -10.50 13.04 8.75
CA LEU A 27 -10.21 14.42 9.10
C LEU A 27 -9.18 15.06 8.16
N LEU A 28 -8.17 14.30 7.74
CA LEU A 28 -7.21 14.78 6.74
C LEU A 28 -7.88 14.99 5.39
N GLY A 29 -8.74 14.06 4.96
CA GLY A 29 -9.52 14.20 3.73
C GLY A 29 -10.38 15.47 3.76
N MET A 30 -11.21 15.63 4.79
CA MET A 30 -12.03 16.84 4.97
C MET A 30 -11.18 18.11 5.05
N GLY A 31 -10.09 18.08 5.81
CA GLY A 31 -9.22 19.24 5.99
C GLY A 31 -8.61 19.70 4.68
N LEU A 32 -8.09 18.78 3.88
CA LEU A 32 -7.46 19.10 2.59
C LEU A 32 -8.48 19.65 1.59
N PHE A 33 -9.67 19.04 1.48
CA PHE A 33 -10.71 19.54 0.59
C PHE A 33 -11.20 20.94 0.97
N ASN A 34 -11.28 21.27 2.27
CA ASN A 34 -11.68 22.60 2.72
C ASN A 34 -10.60 23.67 2.50
N ILE A 35 -9.32 23.29 2.45
CA ILE A 35 -8.22 24.23 2.22
C ILE A 35 -8.07 24.56 0.73
N THR A 36 -8.35 23.59 -0.15
CA THR A 36 -8.23 23.76 -1.59
C THR A 36 -9.46 24.42 -2.19
N GLU A 37 -9.28 25.54 -2.89
CA GLU A 37 -10.37 26.24 -3.60
C GLU A 37 -10.93 25.44 -4.80
N ASP A 38 -10.14 24.51 -5.34
CA ASP A 38 -10.43 23.73 -6.53
C ASP A 38 -10.54 22.24 -6.18
N THR A 39 -11.60 21.58 -6.68
CA THR A 39 -11.90 20.18 -6.40
C THR A 39 -10.80 19.27 -6.93
N GLU A 40 -10.25 19.53 -8.12
CA GLU A 40 -9.17 18.71 -8.71
C GLU A 40 -7.88 18.77 -7.87
N LYS A 41 -7.54 19.96 -7.35
CA LYS A 41 -6.39 20.14 -6.46
C LYS A 41 -6.62 19.46 -5.11
N GLY A 42 -7.84 19.49 -4.59
CA GLY A 42 -8.23 18.75 -3.38
C GLY A 42 -8.07 17.25 -3.54
N VAL A 43 -8.54 16.70 -4.66
CA VAL A 43 -8.39 15.27 -5.00
C VAL A 43 -6.91 14.87 -5.10
N LEU A 44 -6.08 15.68 -5.77
CA LEU A 44 -4.63 15.48 -5.84
C LEU A 44 -3.97 15.49 -4.45
N ALA A 45 -4.32 16.46 -3.61
CA ALA A 45 -3.77 16.60 -2.27
C ALA A 45 -4.11 15.39 -1.39
N VAL A 46 -5.39 14.97 -1.38
CA VAL A 46 -5.85 13.78 -0.65
C VAL A 46 -5.15 12.53 -1.17
N SER A 47 -4.99 12.39 -2.49
CA SER A 47 -4.27 11.27 -3.08
C SER A 47 -2.81 11.21 -2.61
N ASN A 48 -2.06 12.32 -2.70
CA ASN A 48 -0.65 12.35 -2.32
C ASN A 48 -0.45 12.02 -0.83
N VAL A 49 -1.32 12.57 0.03
CA VAL A 49 -1.29 12.26 1.46
C VAL A 49 -1.64 10.79 1.72
N SER A 50 -2.59 10.23 0.99
CA SER A 50 -2.94 8.81 1.07
C SER A 50 -1.78 7.90 0.68
N LEU A 51 -1.04 8.24 -0.37
CA LEU A 51 0.13 7.49 -0.84
C LEU A 51 1.26 7.44 0.20
N ILE A 52 1.34 8.43 1.09
CA ILE A 52 2.33 8.45 2.19
C ILE A 52 1.80 7.69 3.40
N ILE A 53 0.55 7.91 3.77
CA ILE A 53 -0.03 7.37 5.00
C ILE A 53 -0.27 5.86 4.91
N ILE A 54 -0.76 5.36 3.77
CA ILE A 54 -1.08 3.93 3.59
C ILE A 54 0.16 3.05 3.82
N PRO A 55 1.32 3.28 3.16
CA PRO A 55 2.52 2.49 3.41
C PRO A 55 2.99 2.59 4.86
N LEU A 56 3.05 3.82 5.39
CA LEU A 56 3.64 4.05 6.71
C LEU A 56 2.83 3.39 7.82
N ILE A 57 1.55 3.73 7.92
CA ILE A 57 0.68 3.21 8.97
C ILE A 57 0.37 1.74 8.72
N GLY A 58 0.12 1.35 7.46
CA GLY A 58 -0.17 -0.03 7.09
C GLY A 58 0.96 -0.97 7.48
N MET A 59 2.22 -0.58 7.24
CA MET A 59 3.36 -1.42 7.59
C MET A 59 3.59 -1.52 9.10
N ILE A 60 3.61 -0.38 9.78
CA ILE A 60 3.83 -0.34 11.23
C ILE A 60 2.74 -1.15 11.93
N PHE A 61 1.47 -0.88 11.61
CA PHE A 61 0.35 -1.59 12.21
C PHE A 61 0.45 -3.09 11.99
N THR A 62 0.64 -3.53 10.75
CA THR A 62 0.69 -4.96 10.42
C THR A 62 1.80 -5.67 11.18
N VAL A 63 3.00 -5.10 11.22
CA VAL A 63 4.13 -5.68 11.94
C VAL A 63 3.88 -5.70 13.46
N THR A 64 3.39 -4.60 14.03
CA THR A 64 3.08 -4.54 15.47
C THR A 64 2.02 -5.57 15.87
N HIS A 65 0.98 -5.73 15.03
CA HIS A 65 -0.11 -6.66 15.26
C HIS A 65 0.38 -8.10 15.25
N ILE A 66 1.18 -8.50 14.26
CA ILE A 66 1.75 -9.84 14.19
C ILE A 66 2.59 -10.16 15.43
N TYR A 67 3.46 -9.22 15.86
CA TYR A 67 4.28 -9.45 17.06
C TYR A 67 3.44 -9.56 18.34
N ASN A 68 2.41 -8.73 18.50
CA ASN A 68 1.52 -8.79 19.66
C ASN A 68 0.66 -10.07 19.66
N SER A 69 0.32 -10.61 18.48
CA SER A 69 -0.45 -11.85 18.35
C SER A 69 0.39 -13.13 18.42
N THR A 70 1.70 -13.05 18.69
CA THR A 70 2.59 -14.24 18.69
C THR A 70 2.15 -15.33 19.67
N ASP A 71 1.77 -14.95 20.89
CA ASP A 71 1.29 -15.91 21.90
C ASP A 71 -0.05 -16.54 21.51
N PHE A 72 -0.94 -15.75 20.90
CA PHE A 72 -2.20 -16.27 20.36
C PHE A 72 -1.97 -17.25 19.19
N ILE A 73 -1.03 -16.94 18.30
CA ILE A 73 -0.64 -17.83 17.20
C ILE A 73 -0.09 -19.15 17.76
N ARG A 74 0.75 -19.10 18.80
CA ARG A 74 1.26 -20.31 19.47
C ARG A 74 0.12 -21.18 20.04
N LEU A 75 -0.85 -20.55 20.71
CA LEU A 75 -2.02 -21.26 21.24
C LEU A 75 -2.89 -21.88 20.14
N LEU A 76 -3.05 -21.23 18.98
CA LEU A 76 -3.77 -21.81 17.85
C LEU A 76 -3.03 -23.02 17.24
N LEU A 77 -1.70 -22.99 17.25
CA LEU A 77 -0.88 -24.05 16.67
C LEU A 77 -0.77 -25.31 17.55
N THR A 78 -1.21 -25.27 18.82
CA THR A 78 -1.36 -26.48 19.64
C THR A 78 -2.62 -27.26 19.30
N GLN A 79 -3.60 -26.61 18.66
CA GLN A 79 -4.78 -27.27 18.11
C GLN A 79 -4.45 -27.88 16.74
N PRO A 80 -5.19 -28.91 16.29
CA PRO A 80 -4.97 -29.54 14.99
C PRO A 80 -5.43 -28.63 13.83
N VAL A 81 -4.72 -27.51 13.63
CA VAL A 81 -4.99 -26.49 12.61
C VAL A 81 -3.76 -26.32 11.72
N ASN A 82 -3.98 -26.27 10.40
CA ASN A 82 -2.91 -26.10 9.44
C ASN A 82 -2.21 -24.73 9.61
N ARG A 83 -0.87 -24.71 9.65
CA ARG A 83 -0.06 -23.49 9.77
C ARG A 83 -0.36 -22.46 8.68
N SER A 84 -0.49 -22.92 7.44
CA SER A 84 -0.83 -22.09 6.28
C SER A 84 -2.18 -21.38 6.45
N LEU A 85 -3.16 -22.07 7.07
CA LEU A 85 -4.49 -21.53 7.32
C LEU A 85 -4.43 -20.42 8.39
N VAL A 86 -3.68 -20.62 9.47
CA VAL A 86 -3.49 -19.59 10.51
C VAL A 86 -2.83 -18.35 9.92
N PHE A 87 -1.77 -18.52 9.13
CA PHE A 87 -1.06 -17.43 8.46
C PHE A 87 -1.99 -16.64 7.51
N MET A 88 -2.68 -17.34 6.60
CA MET A 88 -3.59 -16.68 5.65
C MET A 88 -4.77 -16.01 6.36
N SER A 89 -5.25 -16.59 7.45
CA SER A 89 -6.34 -15.97 8.23
C SER A 89 -5.89 -14.65 8.86
N GLN A 90 -4.67 -14.62 9.41
CA GLN A 90 -4.09 -13.41 9.97
C GLN A 90 -3.89 -12.34 8.90
N TYR A 91 -3.31 -12.71 7.76
CA TYR A 91 -3.08 -11.82 6.62
C TYR A 91 -4.37 -11.21 6.09
N ILE A 92 -5.39 -12.03 5.83
CA ILE A 92 -6.67 -11.57 5.32
C ILE A 92 -7.35 -10.64 6.33
N ALA A 93 -7.36 -11.00 7.62
CA ALA A 93 -7.99 -10.19 8.65
C ALA A 93 -7.33 -8.81 8.82
N THR A 94 -6.00 -8.75 8.87
CA THR A 94 -5.27 -7.48 9.00
C THR A 94 -5.42 -6.61 7.76
N THR A 95 -5.26 -7.21 6.57
CA THR A 95 -5.31 -6.47 5.30
C THR A 95 -6.72 -5.94 5.04
N LEU A 96 -7.76 -6.73 5.28
CA LEU A 96 -9.15 -6.27 5.15
C LEU A 96 -9.49 -5.17 6.15
N SER A 97 -8.94 -5.22 7.37
CA SER A 97 -9.18 -4.18 8.38
C SER A 97 -8.54 -2.84 7.98
N LEU A 98 -7.32 -2.88 7.43
CA LEU A 98 -6.64 -1.70 6.90
C LEU A 98 -7.36 -1.13 5.67
N VAL A 99 -7.76 -2.01 4.74
CA VAL A 99 -8.54 -1.63 3.56
C VAL A 99 -9.87 -1.00 3.98
N TYR A 100 -10.58 -1.59 4.93
CA TYR A 100 -11.82 -1.03 5.47
C TYR A 100 -11.63 0.36 6.08
N ALA A 101 -10.62 0.53 6.93
CA ALA A 101 -10.33 1.83 7.54
C ALA A 101 -9.99 2.90 6.49
N PHE A 102 -9.24 2.52 5.45
CA PHE A 102 -8.89 3.40 4.33
C PHE A 102 -10.12 3.77 3.49
N THR A 103 -10.90 2.78 3.04
CA THR A 103 -12.05 3.01 2.17
C THR A 103 -13.14 3.80 2.86
N VAL A 104 -13.39 3.55 4.15
CA VAL A 104 -14.36 4.34 4.92
C VAL A 104 -13.81 5.73 5.22
N GLY A 105 -12.58 5.87 5.70
CA GLY A 105 -12.02 7.17 6.08
C GLY A 105 -11.95 8.14 4.91
N ILE A 106 -11.31 7.73 3.82
CA ILE A 106 -11.17 8.58 2.63
C ILE A 106 -12.44 8.58 1.78
N GLY A 107 -13.13 7.44 1.64
CA GLY A 107 -14.37 7.37 0.87
C GLY A 107 -15.46 8.30 1.41
N LEU A 108 -15.60 8.42 2.74
CA LEU A 108 -16.52 9.40 3.34
C LEU A 108 -16.12 10.84 3.00
N SER A 109 -14.82 11.15 2.95
CA SER A 109 -14.35 12.47 2.55
C SER A 109 -14.70 12.78 1.10
N PHE A 110 -14.55 11.81 0.18
CA PHE A 110 -14.89 11.98 -1.23
C PHE A 110 -16.40 12.18 -1.46
N ILE A 111 -17.26 11.48 -0.71
CA ILE A 111 -18.73 11.63 -0.82
C ILE A 111 -19.18 13.05 -0.44
N CYS A 112 -18.50 13.70 0.50
CA CYS A 112 -18.86 15.05 0.92
C CYS A 112 -18.48 16.14 -0.08
N PHE A 113 -17.43 15.96 -0.88
CA PHE A 113 -16.79 17.04 -1.64
C PHE A 113 -16.73 16.81 -3.16
N THR A 114 -17.04 15.62 -3.67
CA THR A 114 -16.87 15.29 -5.10
C THR A 114 -18.03 14.50 -5.67
N ASP A 115 -18.25 14.61 -7.00
CA ASP A 115 -19.27 13.85 -7.74
C ASP A 115 -18.91 12.35 -7.94
N GLY A 116 -17.85 11.87 -7.28
CA GLY A 116 -17.47 10.45 -7.25
C GLY A 116 -16.70 9.91 -8.45
N SER A 117 -16.52 10.69 -9.53
CA SER A 117 -15.83 10.27 -10.76
C SER A 117 -14.40 9.79 -10.49
N TYR A 118 -13.59 10.58 -9.78
CA TYR A 118 -12.20 10.25 -9.42
C TYR A 118 -12.08 9.34 -8.19
N ALA A 119 -13.13 9.31 -7.34
CA ALA A 119 -13.10 8.60 -6.07
C ALA A 119 -12.87 7.10 -6.25
N PHE A 120 -13.51 6.49 -7.25
CA PHE A 120 -13.38 5.05 -7.52
C PHE A 120 -11.92 4.68 -7.83
N GLN A 121 -11.26 5.42 -8.72
CA GLN A 121 -9.91 5.09 -9.17
C GLN A 121 -8.86 5.28 -8.06
N ILE A 122 -9.03 6.31 -7.23
CA ILE A 122 -8.15 6.58 -6.09
C ILE A 122 -8.33 5.51 -5.00
N LEU A 123 -9.58 5.17 -4.66
CA LEU A 123 -9.86 4.12 -3.69
C LEU A 123 -9.32 2.78 -4.17
N PHE A 124 -9.53 2.42 -5.44
CA PHE A 124 -9.02 1.18 -6.02
C PHE A 124 -7.50 1.08 -5.92
N ASN A 125 -6.77 2.13 -6.31
CA ASN A 125 -5.31 2.17 -6.21
C ASN A 125 -4.84 2.11 -4.75
N GLY A 126 -5.51 2.81 -3.83
CA GLY A 126 -5.17 2.76 -2.40
C GLY A 126 -5.43 1.40 -1.75
N ILE A 127 -6.45 0.65 -2.20
CA ILE A 127 -6.68 -0.74 -1.77
C ILE A 127 -5.52 -1.62 -2.21
N ILE A 128 -5.10 -1.55 -3.48
CA ILE A 128 -3.97 -2.33 -4.00
C ILE A 128 -2.70 -2.00 -3.21
N LEU A 129 -2.43 -0.72 -2.95
CA LEU A 129 -1.28 -0.28 -2.17
C LEU A 129 -1.30 -0.85 -0.75
N SER A 130 -2.47 -0.83 -0.09
CA SER A 130 -2.65 -1.42 1.24
C SER A 130 -2.34 -2.91 1.26
N ILE A 131 -2.73 -3.64 0.21
CA ILE A 131 -2.43 -5.07 0.04
C ILE A 131 -0.92 -5.29 -0.12
N VAL A 132 -0.26 -4.54 -1.00
CA VAL A 132 1.20 -4.64 -1.25
C VAL A 132 2.01 -4.42 0.03
N PHE A 133 1.74 -3.34 0.76
CA PHE A 133 2.48 -3.01 1.97
C PHE A 133 2.16 -3.94 3.14
N SER A 134 0.94 -4.48 3.21
CA SER A 134 0.61 -5.56 4.13
C SER A 134 1.44 -6.81 3.84
N SER A 135 1.55 -7.23 2.56
CA SER A 135 2.38 -8.38 2.16
C SER A 135 3.86 -8.21 2.53
N LEU A 136 4.43 -7.03 2.28
CA LEU A 136 5.80 -6.71 2.67
C LEU A 136 5.99 -6.79 4.20
N SER A 137 5.02 -6.32 4.96
CA SER A 137 5.05 -6.34 6.42
C SER A 137 5.01 -7.75 6.99
N PHE A 138 4.21 -8.64 6.42
CA PHE A 138 4.22 -10.06 6.78
C PHE A 138 5.57 -10.71 6.47
N LEU A 139 6.21 -10.34 5.37
CA LEU A 139 7.57 -10.81 5.05
C LEU A 139 8.60 -10.33 6.09
N ILE A 140 8.51 -9.10 6.56
CA ILE A 140 9.39 -8.56 7.60
C ILE A 140 9.15 -9.28 8.94
N ALA A 141 7.89 -9.36 9.38
CA ALA A 141 7.52 -9.95 10.66
C ALA A 141 7.83 -11.46 10.76
N THR A 142 7.81 -12.17 9.64
CA THR A 142 8.20 -13.58 9.60
C THR A 142 9.70 -13.77 9.75
N GLN A 143 10.51 -12.88 9.17
CA GLN A 143 11.98 -12.97 9.15
C GLN A 143 12.64 -12.46 10.43
N ILE A 144 12.15 -11.36 10.99
CA ILE A 144 12.75 -10.72 12.14
C ILE A 144 12.02 -11.15 13.40
N LYS A 145 12.75 -11.63 14.42
CA LYS A 145 12.15 -12.08 15.69
C LYS A 145 11.86 -10.93 16.65
N GLU A 146 12.72 -9.91 16.67
CA GLU A 146 12.62 -8.79 17.61
C GLU A 146 11.64 -7.73 17.12
N LYS A 147 10.64 -7.41 17.95
CA LYS A 147 9.58 -6.43 17.66
C LYS A 147 10.13 -5.06 17.25
N MET A 148 11.09 -4.52 18.01
CA MET A 148 11.66 -3.19 17.73
C MET A 148 12.43 -3.15 16.41
N LYS A 149 13.24 -4.19 16.11
CA LYS A 149 13.96 -4.30 14.84
C LYS A 149 12.99 -4.43 13.65
N GLY A 150 11.93 -5.23 13.81
CA GLY A 150 10.91 -5.39 12.77
C GLY A 150 10.20 -4.08 12.44
N MET A 151 9.80 -3.31 13.46
CA MET A 151 9.21 -1.98 13.24
C MET A 151 10.18 -1.01 12.56
N GLY A 152 11.44 -0.97 13.01
CA GLY A 152 12.46 -0.10 12.40
C GLY A 152 12.70 -0.41 10.93
N ILE A 153 12.78 -1.70 10.57
CA ILE A 153 12.96 -2.14 9.18
C ILE A 153 11.74 -1.80 8.32
N SER A 154 10.52 -1.92 8.86
CA SER A 154 9.31 -1.46 8.16
C SER A 154 9.35 0.03 7.84
N ILE A 155 9.79 0.87 8.78
CA ILE A 155 9.91 2.31 8.55
C ILE A 155 10.95 2.60 7.48
N LEU A 156 12.12 1.93 7.51
CA LEU A 156 13.17 2.10 6.51
C LEU A 156 12.72 1.68 5.11
N ILE A 157 12.05 0.54 4.97
CA ILE A 157 11.51 0.06 3.69
C ILE A 157 10.42 1.01 3.18
N CYS A 158 9.57 1.50 4.07
CA CYS A 158 8.57 2.50 3.73
C CYS A 158 9.22 3.79 3.21
N LEU A 159 10.20 4.33 3.94
CA LEU A 159 10.92 5.55 3.55
C LEU A 159 11.70 5.36 2.23
N TYR A 160 12.21 4.15 1.99
CA TYR A 160 12.85 3.81 0.72
C TYR A 160 11.89 3.99 -0.46
N PHE A 161 10.70 3.39 -0.41
CA PHE A 161 9.71 3.50 -1.49
C PHE A 161 9.06 4.88 -1.58
N LEU A 162 8.94 5.61 -0.47
CA LEU A 162 8.31 6.92 -0.47
C LEU A 162 9.20 8.05 -1.00
N ALA A 163 10.51 7.98 -0.77
CA ALA A 163 11.41 9.12 -1.02
C ALA A 163 12.78 8.74 -1.60
N LEU A 164 13.45 7.72 -1.05
CA LEU A 164 14.82 7.41 -1.50
C LEU A 164 14.84 6.88 -2.93
N TYR A 165 13.81 6.12 -3.33
CA TYR A 165 13.71 5.58 -4.67
C TYR A 165 13.66 6.68 -5.74
N ASP A 166 12.82 7.69 -5.53
CA ASP A 166 12.72 8.87 -6.41
C ASP A 166 14.08 9.57 -6.56
N GLY A 167 14.80 9.77 -5.45
CA GLY A 167 16.13 10.40 -5.46
C GLY A 167 17.18 9.55 -6.20
N LEU A 168 17.17 8.23 -6.01
CA LEU A 168 18.06 7.31 -6.73
C LEU A 168 17.76 7.31 -8.23
N LEU A 169 16.48 7.29 -8.61
CA LEU A 169 16.03 7.30 -9.99
C LEU A 169 16.49 8.59 -10.70
N LEU A 170 16.38 9.75 -10.04
CA LEU A 170 16.89 11.02 -10.58
C LEU A 170 18.40 10.98 -10.84
N ILE A 171 19.18 10.44 -9.91
CA ILE A 171 20.64 10.30 -10.08
C ILE A 171 20.96 9.38 -11.28
N ILE A 172 20.23 8.27 -11.42
CA ILE A 172 20.41 7.32 -12.53
C ILE A 172 20.07 7.96 -13.87
N ILE A 173 18.93 8.67 -13.97
CA ILE A 173 18.53 9.36 -15.20
C ILE A 173 19.56 10.43 -15.57
N GLN A 174 20.02 11.21 -14.59
CA GLN A 174 21.02 12.25 -14.83
C GLN A 174 22.36 11.66 -15.30
N ALA A 175 22.78 10.53 -14.75
CA ALA A 175 24.01 9.84 -15.16
C ALA A 175 23.90 9.20 -16.55
N MET A 176 22.68 8.83 -16.98
CA MET A 176 22.42 8.21 -18.28
C MET A 176 21.86 9.19 -19.32
N SER A 177 22.00 10.50 -19.11
CA SER A 177 21.43 11.54 -19.98
C SER A 177 21.89 11.44 -21.45
N ASP A 178 23.02 10.80 -21.73
CA ASP A 178 23.57 10.62 -23.08
C ASP A 178 22.99 9.38 -23.82
N TYR A 179 22.18 8.55 -23.15
CA TYR A 179 21.57 7.33 -23.69
C TYR A 179 20.04 7.45 -23.77
N PRO A 180 19.33 6.66 -24.61
CA PRO A 180 17.87 6.68 -24.67
C PRO A 180 17.26 6.18 -23.34
N VAL A 181 16.98 7.10 -22.43
CA VAL A 181 16.52 6.85 -21.05
C VAL A 181 15.08 6.34 -20.95
N GLU A 182 14.29 6.45 -22.01
CA GLU A 182 12.84 6.20 -22.00
C GLU A 182 12.49 4.76 -21.58
N LYS A 183 13.13 3.77 -22.18
CA LYS A 183 12.88 2.34 -21.88
C LYS A 183 13.33 1.96 -20.47
N TYR A 184 14.48 2.48 -20.04
CA TYR A 184 15.04 2.20 -18.72
C TYR A 184 14.22 2.89 -17.62
N THR A 185 13.71 4.09 -17.87
CA THR A 185 12.86 4.84 -16.93
C THR A 185 11.56 4.09 -16.66
N ILE A 186 10.93 3.50 -17.69
CA ILE A 186 9.72 2.68 -17.49
C ILE A 186 10.04 1.43 -16.67
N ALA A 187 11.13 0.72 -16.99
CA ALA A 187 11.54 -0.48 -16.25
C ALA A 187 11.83 -0.17 -14.77
N LEU A 188 12.49 0.96 -14.48
CA LEU A 188 12.76 1.42 -13.13
C LEU A 188 11.48 1.89 -12.43
N ALA A 189 10.58 2.61 -13.10
CA ALA A 189 9.31 3.03 -12.50
C ALA A 189 8.46 1.83 -12.04
N LEU A 190 8.54 0.69 -12.74
CA LEU A 190 7.81 -0.53 -12.38
C LEU A 190 8.24 -1.17 -11.06
N LEU A 191 9.42 -0.83 -10.54
CA LEU A 191 9.95 -1.38 -9.29
C LEU A 191 9.39 -0.68 -8.05
N ASN A 192 8.76 0.49 -8.18
CA ASN A 192 8.19 1.20 -7.04
C ASN A 192 6.64 1.18 -7.06
N PRO A 193 5.98 0.40 -6.18
CA PRO A 193 4.52 0.33 -6.16
C PRO A 193 3.86 1.67 -5.77
N VAL A 194 4.52 2.52 -4.98
CA VAL A 194 3.99 3.85 -4.62
C VAL A 194 3.93 4.75 -5.84
N ASP A 195 5.03 4.81 -6.60
CA ASP A 195 5.09 5.65 -7.81
C ASP A 195 4.15 5.14 -8.88
N LEU A 196 4.00 3.82 -9.03
CA LEU A 196 3.00 3.24 -9.93
C LEU A 196 1.58 3.69 -9.57
N CYS A 197 1.20 3.67 -8.30
CA CYS A 197 -0.09 4.19 -7.87
C CYS A 197 -0.20 5.71 -8.10
N ARG A 198 0.87 6.48 -7.84
CA ARG A 198 0.92 7.93 -8.11
C ARG A 198 0.68 8.24 -9.59
N ILE A 199 1.39 7.54 -10.47
CA ILE A 199 1.29 7.66 -11.93
C ILE A 199 -0.12 7.30 -12.41
N LEU A 200 -0.71 6.20 -11.92
CA LEU A 200 -2.07 5.79 -12.28
C LEU A 200 -3.12 6.83 -11.87
N ILE A 201 -2.95 7.46 -10.71
CA ILE A 201 -3.86 8.50 -10.21
C ILE A 201 -3.70 9.78 -11.03
N MET A 202 -2.48 10.25 -11.27
CA MET A 202 -2.24 11.44 -12.10
C MET A 202 -2.73 11.26 -13.53
N PHE A 203 -2.56 10.07 -14.11
CA PHE A 203 -3.12 9.73 -15.41
C PHE A 203 -4.66 9.79 -15.42
N SER A 204 -5.32 9.37 -14.34
CA SER A 204 -6.79 9.36 -14.25
C SER A 204 -7.43 10.74 -14.15
N MET A 205 -6.67 11.75 -13.76
CA MET A 205 -7.15 13.13 -13.65
C MET A 205 -6.81 13.97 -14.90
N ASP A 206 -6.19 13.38 -15.92
CA ASP A 206 -5.70 14.09 -17.12
C ASP A 206 -4.70 15.23 -16.84
N ILE A 207 -4.13 15.27 -15.62
CA ILE A 207 -3.13 16.26 -15.17
C ILE A 207 -1.70 15.82 -15.58
N SER A 208 -1.59 14.92 -16.56
CA SER A 208 -0.32 14.30 -16.99
C SER A 208 0.70 15.32 -17.51
N ALA A 209 0.25 16.52 -17.92
CA ALA A 209 1.12 17.62 -18.35
C ALA A 209 2.04 18.16 -17.23
N LEU A 210 1.68 17.94 -15.95
CA LEU A 210 2.50 18.36 -14.80
C LEU A 210 3.63 17.38 -14.46
N MET A 211 3.76 16.24 -15.16
CA MET A 211 4.76 15.20 -14.85
C MET A 211 6.12 15.39 -15.55
N GLY A 212 6.33 16.52 -16.24
CA GLY A 212 7.58 16.82 -16.95
C GLY A 212 7.84 15.92 -18.17
N ILE A 213 9.08 15.90 -18.67
CA ILE A 213 9.49 15.17 -19.88
C ILE A 213 9.28 13.65 -19.73
N THR A 214 9.51 13.10 -18.53
CA THR A 214 9.23 11.70 -18.18
C THR A 214 7.73 11.39 -18.18
N GLY A 215 6.90 12.39 -17.85
CA GLY A 215 5.45 12.32 -17.90
C GLY A 215 4.88 12.07 -19.29
N ALA A 216 5.44 12.70 -20.33
CA ALA A 216 4.98 12.53 -21.71
C ALA A 216 5.26 11.11 -22.24
N VAL A 217 6.45 10.56 -21.93
CA VAL A 217 6.82 9.18 -22.28
C VAL A 217 5.93 8.17 -21.56
N LEU A 218 5.69 8.41 -20.25
CA LEU A 218 4.74 7.62 -19.47
C LEU A 218 3.31 7.74 -19.98
N GLN A 219 2.87 8.92 -20.42
CA GLN A 219 1.54 9.14 -20.97
C GLN A 219 1.33 8.39 -22.29
N MET A 220 2.34 8.37 -23.16
CA MET A 220 2.31 7.55 -24.38
C MET A 220 2.23 6.05 -24.04
N PHE A 221 2.97 5.60 -23.02
CA PHE A 221 2.94 4.21 -22.56
C PHE A 221 1.60 3.84 -21.88
N LEU A 222 1.09 4.69 -20.99
CA LEU A 222 -0.17 4.51 -20.25
C LEU A 222 -1.41 4.69 -21.13
N GLY A 223 -1.31 5.46 -22.21
CA GLY A 223 -2.34 5.59 -23.22
C GLY A 223 -2.62 4.27 -23.93
N THR A 224 -1.64 3.35 -23.95
CA THR A 224 -1.85 1.98 -24.46
C THR A 224 -2.46 1.07 -23.40
N VAL A 225 -3.40 0.23 -23.81
CA VAL A 225 -4.01 -0.80 -22.95
C VAL A 225 -2.95 -1.75 -22.39
N SER A 226 -1.91 -2.06 -23.18
CA SER A 226 -0.77 -2.87 -22.76
C SER A 226 0.01 -2.26 -21.59
N GLY A 227 0.23 -0.94 -21.60
CA GLY A 227 0.94 -0.25 -20.52
C GLY A 227 0.21 -0.31 -19.18
N LYS A 228 -1.11 -0.08 -19.18
CA LYS A 228 -1.93 -0.20 -17.96
C LYS A 228 -1.92 -1.63 -17.40
N ILE A 229 -2.08 -2.64 -18.27
CA ILE A 229 -2.03 -4.05 -17.86
C ILE A 229 -0.69 -4.37 -17.20
N LEU A 230 0.42 -3.90 -17.78
CA LEU A 230 1.76 -4.18 -17.27
C LEU A 230 1.99 -3.57 -15.87
N ILE A 231 1.47 -2.38 -15.60
CA ILE A 231 1.52 -1.75 -14.28
C ILE A 231 0.72 -2.55 -13.24
N TYR A 232 -0.52 -2.92 -13.57
CA TYR A 232 -1.33 -3.73 -12.65
C TYR A 232 -0.72 -5.12 -12.41
N LEU A 233 -0.08 -5.72 -13.41
CA LEU A 233 0.69 -6.96 -13.24
C LEU A 233 1.87 -6.76 -12.29
N SER A 234 2.61 -5.66 -12.39
CA SER A 234 3.68 -5.34 -11.45
C SER A 234 3.15 -5.20 -10.01
N LEU A 235 2.06 -4.48 -9.81
CA LEU A 235 1.42 -4.34 -8.49
C LEU A 235 0.95 -5.69 -7.93
N LEU A 236 0.40 -6.58 -8.78
CA LEU A 236 0.04 -7.94 -8.38
C LEU A 236 1.26 -8.77 -7.99
N ILE A 237 2.37 -8.65 -8.72
CA ILE A 237 3.63 -9.31 -8.36
C ILE A 237 4.10 -8.82 -6.99
N TRP A 238 4.07 -7.51 -6.73
CA TRP A 238 4.42 -6.93 -5.43
C TRP A 238 3.47 -7.35 -4.30
N ALA A 239 2.22 -7.67 -4.60
CA ALA A 239 1.29 -8.21 -3.61
C ALA A 239 1.54 -9.70 -3.32
N ILE A 240 1.72 -10.52 -4.36
CA ILE A 240 1.76 -11.98 -4.26
C ILE A 240 3.14 -12.50 -3.85
N LEU A 241 4.22 -11.94 -4.42
CA LEU A 241 5.58 -12.44 -4.22
C LEU A 241 6.04 -12.34 -2.76
N PRO A 242 5.90 -11.20 -2.05
CA PRO A 242 6.28 -11.12 -0.65
C PRO A 242 5.41 -12.01 0.24
N LEU A 243 4.11 -12.10 -0.06
CA LEU A 243 3.18 -12.94 0.67
C LEU A 243 3.53 -14.43 0.55
N TRP A 244 3.86 -14.88 -0.65
CA TRP A 244 4.25 -16.26 -0.92
C TRP A 244 5.56 -16.65 -0.21
N ILE A 245 6.56 -15.77 -0.24
CA ILE A 245 7.81 -15.96 0.50
C ILE A 245 7.54 -16.00 2.01
N ALA A 246 6.69 -15.10 2.52
CA ALA A 246 6.32 -15.05 3.93
C ALA A 246 5.60 -16.32 4.38
N ALA A 247 4.64 -16.83 3.59
CA ALA A 247 3.90 -18.06 3.88
C ALA A 247 4.83 -19.28 3.98
N ARG A 248 5.74 -19.44 3.00
CA ARG A 248 6.73 -20.53 3.00
C ARG A 248 7.67 -20.47 4.21
N LYS A 249 8.10 -19.27 4.61
CA LYS A 249 8.94 -19.09 5.80
C LYS A 249 8.17 -19.37 7.08
N PHE A 250 6.89 -18.99 7.15
CA PHE A 250 6.03 -19.25 8.31
C PHE A 250 5.80 -20.75 8.54
N GLU A 251 5.59 -21.54 7.48
CA GLU A 251 5.40 -22.99 7.59
C GLU A 251 6.61 -23.70 8.19
N ARG A 252 7.82 -23.26 7.83
CA ARG A 252 9.10 -23.80 8.31
C ARG A 252 9.56 -23.20 9.64
N LYS A 253 8.82 -22.25 10.21
CA LYS A 253 9.23 -21.56 11.44
C LYS A 253 8.89 -22.44 12.65
N ASP A 254 9.88 -22.62 13.51
CA ASP A 254 9.69 -23.23 14.82
C ASP A 254 9.15 -22.16 15.79
N PHE A 255 8.04 -22.48 16.47
CA PHE A 255 7.28 -21.56 17.32
C PHE A 255 7.49 -21.84 18.80
#